data_AF-A0A919KG61-F1
#
_entry.id   AF-A0A919KG61-F1
#
_cell.length_a   1.000
_cell.length_b   1.000
_cell.length_c   1.000
_cell.angle_alpha   90.00
_cell.angle_beta   90.00
_cell.angle_gamma   90.00
#
_symmetry.space_group_name_H-M   'P 1'
#
loop_
_entity.id
_entity.type
_entity.pdbx_description
1 polymer ?
#
loop_
_entity_poly.entity_id
_entity_poly.type
_entity_poly.pdbx_seq_one_letter_code
_entity_poly.pdbx_strand_id
1 'polypeptide(L)'
;MFVSLGIANVVNCLMLAMAAGILRGVSPGDLSLHETHRLLGTLLGDGAATVFALALLVAGLSSSGVGTLAGQVVMSGFMGHRVPAVLRRTVTMVPALVAAAMGCDPTQVLIVSQVVLAFGILPALVPLLMLTSDRRVMGEFAVGRAARAGMSVLAGAIAAVNLLLVVLQTLK
;
A
#
# COMPACT_ATOMS: atom_id res chain seq x y z
N MET A 1 -5.20 13.32 11.38
CA MET A 1 -4.85 13.08 9.96
C MET A 1 -3.55 13.76 9.55
N PHE A 2 -3.39 15.08 9.70
CA PHE A 2 -2.13 15.75 9.32
C PHE A 2 -0.90 15.25 10.09
N VAL A 3 -1.01 15.10 11.42
CA VAL A 3 0.10 14.56 12.24
C VAL A 3 0.45 13.13 11.83
N SER A 4 -0.55 12.27 11.62
CA SER A 4 -0.32 10.87 11.23
C SER A 4 0.29 10.74 9.83
N LEU A 5 -0.19 11.51 8.85
CA LEU A 5 0.38 11.54 7.50
C LEU A 5 1.78 12.15 7.50
N GLY A 6 2.03 13.17 8.33
CA GLY A 6 3.35 13.76 8.51
C GLY A 6 4.36 12.76 9.07
N ILE A 7 3.98 12.00 10.10
CA ILE A 7 4.82 10.93 10.65
C ILE A 7 5.09 9.85 9.59
N ALA A 8 4.06 9.42 8.85
CA ALA A 8 4.24 8.45 7.76
C ALA A 8 5.22 8.94 6.69
N ASN A 9 5.16 10.23 6.33
CA ASN A 9 6.09 10.83 5.38
C ASN A 9 7.53 10.84 5.91
N VAL A 10 7.73 11.19 7.19
CA VAL A 10 9.05 11.15 7.83
C VAL A 10 9.61 9.73 7.80
N VAL A 11 8.80 8.72 8.14
CA VAL A 11 9.22 7.31 8.09
C VAL A 11 9.60 6.90 6.68
N ASN A 12 8.82 7.28 5.65
CA ASN A 12 9.16 7.00 4.25
C ASN A 12 10.50 7.65 3.84
N CYS A 13 10.74 8.90 4.23
CA CYS A 13 12.02 9.57 3.98
C CYS A 13 13.19 8.88 4.69
N LEU A 14 13.00 8.41 5.93
CA LEU A 14 14.03 7.66 6.66
C LEU A 14 14.32 6.31 6.01
N MET A 15 13.30 5.59 5.55
CA MET A 15 13.49 4.34 4.79
C MET A 15 14.30 4.58 3.51
N LEU A 16 13.98 5.63 2.76
CA LEU A 16 14.74 6.02 1.55
C LEU A 16 16.19 6.39 1.87
N ALA A 17 16.42 7.19 2.92
CA ALA A 17 17.77 7.58 3.34
C ALA A 17 18.61 6.37 3.79
N MET A 18 18.01 5.45 4.54
CA MET A 18 18.64 4.18 4.95
C MET A 18 18.99 3.32 3.74
N ALA A 19 18.02 3.10 2.84
CA ALA A 19 18.22 2.34 1.61
C ALA A 19 19.35 2.95 0.75
N ALA A 20 19.31 4.27 0.53
CA ALA A 20 20.36 4.97 -0.22
C ALA A 20 21.73 4.92 0.46
N GLY A 21 21.79 4.79 1.79
CA GLY A 21 23.03 4.63 2.55
C GLY A 21 23.65 3.25 2.37
N ILE A 22 22.83 2.20 2.49
CA ILE A 22 23.23 0.78 2.58
C ILE A 22 23.41 0.15 1.20
N LEU A 23 22.62 0.59 0.21
CA LEU A 23 22.59 -0.01 -1.13
C LEU A 23 23.54 0.68 -2.12
N ARG A 24 24.48 1.52 -1.67
CA ARG A 24 25.45 2.16 -2.56
C ARG A 24 26.35 1.10 -3.20
N GLY A 25 26.16 0.87 -4.50
CA GLY A 25 26.92 -0.12 -5.27
C GLY A 25 26.23 -1.47 -5.41
N VAL A 26 25.01 -1.64 -4.87
CA VAL A 26 24.19 -2.84 -5.09
C VAL A 26 23.39 -2.68 -6.38
N SER A 27 23.44 -3.67 -7.27
CA SER A 27 22.66 -3.69 -8.50
C SER A 27 21.15 -3.76 -8.18
N PRO A 28 20.28 -2.98 -8.85
CA PRO A 28 18.84 -2.96 -8.57
C PRO A 28 18.13 -4.31 -8.69
N GLY A 29 18.70 -5.26 -9.44
CA GLY A 29 18.14 -6.59 -9.67
C GLY A 29 18.19 -7.54 -8.47
N ASP A 30 19.07 -7.29 -7.49
CA ASP A 30 19.29 -8.16 -6.33
C ASP A 30 18.63 -7.63 -5.04
N LEU A 31 17.84 -6.55 -5.16
CA LEU A 31 17.19 -5.86 -4.04
C LEU A 31 15.97 -6.64 -3.52
N SER A 32 16.22 -7.70 -2.76
CA SER A 32 15.17 -8.43 -2.04
C SER A 32 15.07 -7.99 -0.57
N LEU A 33 13.93 -8.28 0.05
CA LEU A 33 13.71 -8.03 1.49
C LEU A 33 14.71 -8.83 2.35
N HIS A 34 15.06 -10.04 1.91
CA HIS A 34 16.06 -10.89 2.57
C HIS A 34 17.46 -10.29 2.45
N GLU A 35 17.82 -9.80 1.26
CA GLU A 35 19.12 -9.17 1.03
C GLU A 35 19.26 -7.88 1.85
N THR A 36 18.20 -7.10 1.93
CA THR A 36 18.15 -5.90 2.78
C THR A 36 18.41 -6.24 4.24
N HIS A 37 17.73 -7.27 4.78
CA HIS A 37 17.96 -7.72 6.15
C HIS A 37 19.41 -8.19 6.38
N ARG A 38 19.96 -8.96 5.44
CA ARG A 38 21.35 -9.43 5.50
C ARG A 38 22.35 -8.26 5.49
N LEU A 39 22.17 -7.30 4.61
CA LEU A 39 23.01 -6.10 4.50
C LEU A 39 22.94 -5.21 5.74
N LEU A 40 21.75 -5.09 6.36
CA LEU A 40 21.62 -4.40 7.64
C LEU A 40 22.42 -5.11 8.74
N GLY A 41 22.38 -6.44 8.78
CA GLY A 41 23.15 -7.24 9.74
C GLY A 41 24.66 -7.07 9.56
N THR A 42 25.15 -7.13 8.32
CA THR A 42 26.59 -7.03 8.04
C THR A 42 27.14 -5.62 8.23
N LEU A 43 26.39 -4.57 7.89
CA LEU A 43 26.89 -3.19 7.93
C LEU A 43 26.61 -2.48 9.26
N LEU A 44 25.46 -2.75 9.90
CA LEU A 44 25.01 -2.06 11.12
C LEU A 44 24.96 -2.99 12.34
N GLY A 45 25.20 -4.29 12.16
CA GLY A 45 25.18 -5.31 13.21
C GLY A 45 23.82 -5.99 13.38
N ASP A 46 23.81 -7.13 14.07
CA ASP A 46 22.63 -7.98 14.27
C ASP A 46 21.47 -7.26 14.97
N GLY A 47 21.77 -6.26 15.80
CA GLY A 47 20.76 -5.39 16.44
C GLY A 47 19.92 -4.60 15.43
N ALA A 48 20.53 -4.10 14.35
CA ALA A 48 19.78 -3.38 13.31
C ALA A 48 18.91 -4.33 12.48
N ALA A 49 19.41 -5.52 12.17
CA ALA A 49 18.68 -6.56 11.45
C ALA A 49 17.43 -7.03 12.23
N THR A 50 17.57 -7.25 13.54
CA THR A 50 16.45 -7.65 14.39
C THR A 50 15.39 -6.56 14.54
N VAL A 51 15.79 -5.29 14.71
CA VAL A 51 14.85 -4.16 14.74
C VAL A 51 14.11 -4.02 13.41
N PHE A 52 14.80 -4.19 12.27
CA PHE A 52 14.17 -4.17 10.96
C PHE A 52 13.14 -5.30 10.80
N ALA A 53 13.48 -6.53 11.20
CA ALA A 53 12.56 -7.66 11.15
C ALA A 53 11.32 -7.44 12.04
N LEU A 54 11.52 -6.89 13.25
CA LEU A 54 10.42 -6.56 14.15
C LEU A 54 9.54 -5.43 13.59
N ALA A 55 10.15 -4.41 12.98
CA ALA A 55 9.43 -3.32 12.33
C ALA A 55 8.58 -3.84 11.16
N LEU A 56 9.11 -4.74 10.32
CA LEU A 56 8.35 -5.38 9.24
C LEU A 56 7.17 -6.20 9.77
N LEU A 57 7.38 -6.95 10.86
CA LEU A 57 6.32 -7.74 11.49
C LEU A 57 5.20 -6.83 12.01
N VAL A 58 5.55 -5.77 12.75
CA VAL A 58 4.58 -4.81 13.28
C VAL A 58 3.84 -4.10 12.16
N ALA A 59 4.54 -3.65 11.11
CA ALA A 59 3.92 -3.02 9.94
C ALA A 59 2.92 -3.95 9.23
N GLY A 60 3.28 -5.22 9.07
CA GLY A 60 2.40 -6.25 8.49
C GLY A 60 1.15 -6.50 9.33
N LEU A 61 1.30 -6.62 10.65
CA LEU A 61 0.18 -6.80 11.58
C LEU A 61 -0.75 -5.58 11.59
N SER A 62 -0.20 -4.37 11.63
CA SER A 62 -0.97 -3.13 11.57
C SER A 62 -1.74 -2.97 10.26
N SER A 63 -1.08 -3.21 9.12
CA SER A 63 -1.71 -3.11 7.79
C SER A 63 -2.83 -4.13 7.61
N SER A 64 -2.62 -5.38 8.05
CA SER A 64 -3.65 -6.42 8.02
C SER A 64 -4.87 -6.03 8.85
N GLY A 65 -4.67 -5.49 10.06
CA GLY A 65 -5.75 -5.00 10.92
C GLY A 65 -6.60 -3.93 10.22
N VAL A 66 -5.96 -2.87 9.71
CA VAL A 66 -6.65 -1.80 8.98
C VAL A 66 -7.33 -2.31 7.71
N GLY A 67 -6.69 -3.22 6.97
CA GLY A 67 -7.26 -3.85 5.78
C GLY A 67 -8.54 -4.64 6.08
N THR A 68 -8.58 -5.39 7.19
CA THR A 68 -9.80 -6.11 7.58
C THR A 68 -10.95 -5.19 7.97
N LEU A 69 -10.66 -4.05 8.61
CA LEU A 69 -11.66 -3.05 8.99
C LEU A 69 -12.18 -2.31 7.76
N ALA A 70 -11.29 -1.87 6.87
CA ALA A 70 -11.65 -1.23 5.61
C ALA A 70 -12.52 -2.18 4.75
N GLY A 71 -12.12 -3.45 4.66
CA GLY A 71 -12.89 -4.48 3.96
C GLY A 71 -14.30 -4.66 4.55
N GLN A 72 -14.45 -4.61 5.89
CA GLN A 72 -15.77 -4.65 6.52
C GLN A 72 -16.64 -3.45 6.16
N VAL A 73 -16.08 -2.25 6.21
CA VAL A 73 -16.82 -1.02 5.90
C VAL A 73 -17.32 -1.08 4.45
N VAL A 74 -16.45 -1.42 3.50
CA VAL A 74 -16.81 -1.56 2.09
C VAL A 74 -17.86 -2.65 1.90
N MET A 75 -17.65 -3.85 2.45
CA MET A 75 -18.57 -4.97 2.25
C MET A 75 -19.95 -4.71 2.88
N SER A 76 -19.98 -4.07 4.05
CA SER A 76 -21.24 -3.67 4.68
C SER A 76 -21.97 -2.57 3.90
N GLY A 77 -21.22 -1.64 3.29
CA GLY A 77 -21.79 -0.57 2.48
C GLY A 77 -22.36 -1.04 1.14
N PHE A 78 -21.76 -2.06 0.51
CA PHE A 78 -22.18 -2.53 -0.82
C PHE A 78 -23.04 -3.80 -0.82
N MET A 79 -22.79 -4.76 0.06
CA MET A 79 -23.54 -6.05 0.11
C MET A 79 -24.56 -6.13 1.25
N GLY A 80 -24.53 -5.20 2.21
CA GLY A 80 -25.46 -5.20 3.36
C GLY A 80 -25.29 -6.37 4.34
N HIS A 81 -24.31 -7.25 4.12
CA HIS A 81 -24.06 -8.45 4.93
C HIS A 81 -22.73 -8.31 5.70
N ARG A 82 -22.68 -8.81 6.93
CA ARG A 82 -21.46 -8.83 7.75
C ARG A 82 -20.85 -10.23 7.77
N VAL A 83 -19.67 -10.38 7.18
CA VAL A 83 -18.89 -11.64 7.25
C VAL A 83 -18.13 -11.69 8.58
N PRO A 84 -18.12 -12.84 9.28
CA PRO A 84 -17.37 -13.04 10.52
C PRO A 84 -15.89 -12.69 10.36
N ALA A 85 -15.28 -12.09 11.39
CA ALA A 85 -13.87 -11.66 11.35
C ALA A 85 -12.90 -12.82 11.10
N VAL A 86 -13.20 -14.00 11.65
CA VAL A 86 -12.38 -15.22 11.49
C VAL A 86 -12.36 -15.66 10.03
N LEU A 87 -13.54 -15.79 9.39
CA LEU A 87 -13.64 -16.20 7.99
C LEU A 87 -12.91 -15.23 7.06
N ARG A 88 -13.08 -13.93 7.30
CA ARG A 88 -12.38 -12.89 6.52
C ARG A 88 -10.85 -13.02 6.67
N ARG A 89 -10.36 -13.19 7.90
CA ARG A 89 -8.92 -13.34 8.17
C ARG A 89 -8.35 -14.57 7.48
N THR A 90 -9.04 -15.70 7.53
CA THR A 90 -8.64 -16.93 6.84
C THR A 90 -8.55 -16.71 5.33
N VAL A 91 -9.61 -16.18 4.71
CA VAL A 91 -9.62 -15.93 3.25
C VAL A 91 -8.52 -14.96 2.82
N THR A 92 -8.25 -13.90 3.60
CA THR A 92 -7.17 -12.96 3.28
C THR A 92 -5.76 -13.50 3.51
N MET A 93 -5.59 -14.50 4.38
CA MET A 93 -4.28 -15.13 4.63
C MET A 93 -3.95 -16.25 3.64
N VAL A 94 -4.95 -16.90 3.05
CA VAL A 94 -4.75 -18.04 2.13
C VAL A 94 -3.79 -17.71 0.98
N PRO A 95 -3.95 -16.60 0.21
CA PRO A 95 -3.05 -16.31 -0.90
C PRO A 95 -1.60 -16.12 -0.45
N ALA A 96 -1.39 -15.47 0.69
CA ALA A 96 -0.06 -15.24 1.25
C ALA A 96 0.58 -16.56 1.73
N LEU A 97 -0.18 -17.43 2.39
CA LEU A 97 0.28 -18.74 2.85
C LEU A 97 0.62 -19.67 1.68
N VAL A 98 -0.21 -19.68 0.64
CA VAL A 98 0.04 -20.47 -0.57
C VAL A 98 1.31 -19.99 -1.27
N ALA A 99 1.47 -18.67 -1.45
CA ALA A 99 2.67 -18.11 -2.06
C ALA A 99 3.94 -18.42 -1.24
N ALA A 100 3.85 -18.36 0.10
CA ALA A 100 4.95 -18.73 0.98
C ALA A 100 5.29 -20.23 0.90
N ALA A 101 4.29 -21.11 0.87
CA ALA A 101 4.49 -22.56 0.75
C ALA A 101 5.10 -22.96 -0.60
N MET A 102 4.77 -22.22 -1.67
CA MET A 102 5.35 -22.41 -3.01
C MET A 102 6.76 -21.82 -3.16
N GLY A 103 7.28 -21.12 -2.13
CA GLY A 103 8.59 -20.47 -2.18
C GLY A 103 8.65 -19.31 -3.18
N CYS A 104 7.51 -18.66 -3.47
CA CYS A 104 7.48 -17.53 -4.39
C CYS A 104 8.33 -16.38 -3.86
N ASP A 105 9.02 -15.69 -4.77
CA ASP A 105 9.81 -14.52 -4.42
C ASP A 105 8.90 -13.43 -3.81
N PRO A 106 9.18 -12.95 -2.58
CA PRO A 106 8.35 -11.94 -1.92
C PRO A 106 8.19 -10.66 -2.73
N THR A 107 9.19 -10.31 -3.54
CA THR A 107 9.18 -9.14 -4.42
C THR A 107 8.13 -9.31 -5.52
N GLN A 108 8.01 -10.51 -6.10
CA GLN A 108 6.98 -10.79 -7.11
C GLN A 108 5.58 -10.76 -6.51
N VAL A 109 5.39 -11.37 -5.34
CA VAL A 109 4.11 -11.32 -4.61
C VAL A 109 3.73 -9.88 -4.28
N LEU A 110 4.70 -9.06 -3.89
CA LEU A 110 4.50 -7.64 -3.63
C LEU A 110 4.10 -6.88 -4.90
N ILE A 111 4.78 -7.13 -6.03
CA ILE A 111 4.45 -6.52 -7.33
C ILE A 111 3.02 -6.85 -7.75
N VAL A 112 2.61 -8.12 -7.69
CA VAL A 112 1.23 -8.53 -8.00
C VAL A 112 0.22 -7.84 -7.08
N SER A 113 0.54 -7.71 -5.80
CA SER A 113 -0.30 -7.00 -4.83
C SER A 113 -0.48 -5.52 -5.21
N GLN A 114 0.57 -4.87 -5.73
CA GLN A 114 0.49 -3.49 -6.22
C GLN A 114 -0.40 -3.37 -7.45
N VAL A 115 -0.34 -4.33 -8.38
CA VAL A 115 -1.21 -4.36 -9.56
C VAL A 115 -2.68 -4.44 -9.14
N VAL A 116 -3.01 -5.36 -8.24
CA VAL A 116 -4.38 -5.50 -7.71
C VAL A 116 -4.84 -4.21 -7.02
N LEU A 117 -3.97 -3.57 -6.23
CA LEU A 117 -4.28 -2.31 -5.57
C LEU A 117 -4.51 -1.17 -6.57
N ALA A 118 -3.69 -1.08 -7.62
CA ALA A 118 -3.83 -0.09 -8.68
C ALA A 118 -5.20 -0.18 -9.37
N PHE A 119 -5.69 -1.39 -9.65
CA PHE A 119 -7.04 -1.61 -10.17
C PHE A 119 -8.14 -1.17 -9.20
N GLY A 120 -7.92 -1.28 -7.88
CA GLY A 120 -8.89 -0.87 -6.87
C GLY A 120 -8.97 0.64 -6.62
N ILE A 121 -7.86 1.37 -6.76
CA ILE A 121 -7.79 2.81 -6.46
C ILE A 121 -8.67 3.63 -7.41
N LEU A 122 -8.61 3.35 -8.71
CA LEU A 122 -9.29 4.15 -9.73
C LEU A 122 -10.83 4.17 -9.56
N PRO A 123 -11.52 3.03 -9.44
CA PRO A 123 -12.97 3.01 -9.18
C PRO A 123 -13.35 3.50 -7.77
N ALA A 124 -12.42 3.55 -6.81
CA ALA A 124 -12.68 4.17 -5.50
C ALA A 124 -12.62 5.70 -5.55
N LEU A 125 -11.69 6.24 -6.34
CA LEU A 125 -11.40 7.67 -6.36
C LEU A 125 -12.40 8.48 -7.19
N VAL A 126 -12.91 7.91 -8.29
CA VAL A 126 -13.90 8.58 -9.15
C VAL A 126 -15.21 8.91 -8.41
N PRO A 127 -15.88 7.95 -7.72
CA PRO A 127 -17.07 8.25 -6.94
C PRO A 127 -16.80 9.21 -5.78
N LEU A 128 -15.63 9.10 -5.15
CA LEU A 128 -15.24 10.02 -4.08
C LEU A 128 -15.20 11.46 -4.58
N LEU A 129 -14.60 11.72 -5.75
CA LEU A 129 -14.57 13.05 -6.36
C LEU A 129 -15.97 13.54 -6.75
N MET A 130 -16.81 12.65 -7.30
CA MET A 130 -18.17 13.00 -7.68
C MET A 130 -19.01 13.38 -6.47
N LEU A 131 -18.99 12.57 -5.41
CA LEU A 131 -19.78 12.77 -4.19
C LEU A 131 -19.29 13.98 -3.38
N THR A 132 -17.98 14.18 -3.26
CA THR A 132 -17.42 15.33 -2.53
C THR A 132 -17.67 16.67 -3.24
N SER A 133 -17.89 16.63 -4.56
CA SER A 133 -18.20 17.82 -5.37
C SER A 133 -19.71 18.06 -5.54
N ASP A 134 -20.56 17.12 -5.13
CA ASP A 134 -22.00 17.23 -5.30
C ASP A 134 -22.65 17.98 -4.13
N ARG A 135 -23.26 19.13 -4.44
CA ARG A 135 -24.03 19.92 -3.47
C ARG A 135 -25.26 19.19 -2.94
N ARG A 136 -25.79 18.20 -3.66
CA ARG A 136 -26.89 17.36 -3.19
C ARG A 136 -26.47 16.45 -2.04
N VAL A 137 -25.20 16.05 -2.00
CA VAL A 137 -24.66 15.12 -0.99
C VAL A 137 -23.96 15.89 0.14
N MET A 138 -23.12 16.87 -0.20
CA MET A 138 -22.28 17.61 0.76
C MET A 138 -22.90 18.94 1.22
N GLY A 139 -23.98 19.40 0.60
CA GLY A 139 -24.62 20.68 0.93
C GLY A 139 -23.66 21.85 0.81
N GLU A 140 -23.52 22.62 1.88
CA GLU A 140 -22.63 23.78 1.98
C GLU A 140 -21.14 23.39 2.06
N PHE A 141 -20.83 22.13 2.40
CA PHE A 141 -19.45 21.61 2.46
C PHE A 141 -18.96 21.04 1.13
N ALA A 142 -19.73 21.20 0.05
CA ALA A 142 -19.32 20.75 -1.28
C ALA A 142 -18.04 21.45 -1.73
N VAL A 143 -17.11 20.66 -2.27
CA VAL A 143 -15.79 21.17 -2.63
C VAL A 143 -15.89 22.19 -3.78
N GLY A 144 -15.24 23.34 -3.61
CA GLY A 144 -15.21 24.41 -4.61
C GLY A 144 -14.51 24.00 -5.91
N ARG A 145 -14.76 24.74 -7.00
CA ARG A 145 -14.24 24.43 -8.35
C ARG A 145 -12.71 24.30 -8.40
N ALA A 146 -11.98 25.16 -7.67
CA ALA A 146 -10.52 25.11 -7.62
C ALA A 146 -9.99 23.85 -6.93
N ALA A 147 -10.56 23.49 -5.77
CA ALA A 147 -10.17 22.28 -5.05
C ALA A 147 -10.60 21.01 -5.82
N ARG A 148 -11.75 21.02 -6.49
CA ARG A 148 -12.15 19.94 -7.41
C ARG A 148 -11.15 19.76 -8.55
N ALA A 149 -10.72 20.86 -9.18
CA ALA A 149 -9.71 20.81 -10.24
C ALA A 149 -8.40 20.22 -9.70
N GLY A 150 -7.91 20.69 -8.55
CA GLY A 150 -6.70 20.15 -7.91
C GLY A 150 -6.81 18.66 -7.59
N MET A 151 -7.91 18.22 -6.99
CA MET A 151 -8.12 16.80 -6.70
C MET A 151 -8.25 15.96 -7.97
N SER A 152 -8.86 16.49 -9.04
CA SER A 152 -8.98 15.79 -10.33
C SER A 152 -7.65 15.67 -11.07
N VAL A 153 -6.76 16.67 -10.94
CA VAL A 153 -5.40 16.60 -11.49
C VAL A 153 -4.60 15.56 -10.74
N LEU A 154 -4.64 15.57 -9.39
CA LEU A 154 -3.96 14.58 -8.57
C LEU A 154 -4.47 13.16 -8.85
N ALA A 155 -5.79 13.01 -8.97
CA ALA A 155 -6.45 11.77 -9.37
C ALA A 155 -5.95 11.25 -10.71
N GLY A 156 -5.93 12.13 -11.73
CA GLY A 156 -5.46 11.81 -13.07
C GLY A 156 -3.99 11.42 -13.07
N ALA A 157 -3.15 12.12 -12.30
CA ALA A 157 -1.74 11.78 -12.17
C ALA A 157 -1.53 10.39 -11.53
N ILE A 158 -2.22 10.08 -10.43
CA ILE A 158 -2.17 8.76 -9.78
C ILE A 158 -2.65 7.67 -10.75
N ALA A 159 -3.76 7.92 -11.46
CA ALA A 159 -4.30 7.00 -12.45
C ALA A 159 -3.31 6.73 -13.59
N ALA A 160 -2.68 7.79 -14.12
CA ALA A 160 -1.71 7.70 -15.20
C ALA A 160 -0.47 6.90 -14.77
N VAL A 161 0.07 7.18 -13.57
CA VAL A 161 1.23 6.45 -13.04
C VAL A 161 0.89 4.98 -12.82
N ASN A 162 -0.26 4.68 -12.20
CA ASN A 162 -0.71 3.31 -11.97
C ASN A 162 -0.92 2.54 -13.29
N LEU A 163 -1.56 3.17 -14.28
CA LEU A 163 -1.77 2.56 -15.59
C LEU A 163 -0.44 2.30 -16.31
N LEU A 164 0.47 3.27 -16.28
CA LEU A 164 1.81 3.13 -16.84
C LEU A 164 2.56 1.97 -16.19
N LEU A 165 2.52 1.85 -14.85
CA LEU A 165 3.17 0.76 -14.12
C LEU A 165 2.60 -0.61 -14.51
N VAL A 166 1.27 -0.73 -14.59
CA VAL A 166 0.61 -1.97 -15.01
C VAL A 166 0.99 -2.33 -16.45
N VAL A 167 0.95 -1.38 -17.38
CA VAL A 167 1.32 -1.60 -18.78
C VAL A 167 2.79 -2.06 -18.90
N LEU A 168 3.70 -1.38 -18.22
CA LEU A 168 5.12 -1.75 -18.21
C LEU A 168 5.38 -3.13 -17.60
N GLN A 169 4.57 -3.55 -16.63
CA GLN A 169 4.68 -4.88 -16.02
C GLN A 169 4.06 -5.98 -16.89
N THR A 170 2.99 -5.68 -17.64
CA THR A 170 2.39 -6.64 -18.58
C THR A 170 3.19 -6.82 -19.88
N LEU A 171 4.04 -5.86 -20.23
CA LEU A 171 4.87 -5.89 -21.45
C LEU A 171 6.25 -6.57 -21.25
N LYS A 172 6.62 -6.89 -20.01
CA LYS A 172 7.83 -7.67 -19.67
C LYS A 172 7.47 -9.14 -19.51
#